data_AF-U1GFB6-F1
#
_entry.id   AF-U1GFB6-F1
#
_cell.length_a   1.000
_cell.length_b   1.000
_cell.length_c   1.000
_cell.angle_alpha   90.00
_cell.angle_beta   90.00
_cell.angle_gamma   90.00
#
_symmetry.space_group_name_H-M   'P 1'
#
loop_
_entity.id
_entity.type
_entity.pdbx_description
1 polymer ?
#
loop_
_entity_poly.entity_id
_entity_poly.type
_entity_poly.pdbx_seq_one_letter_code
_entity_poly.pdbx_strand_id
1 'polypeptide(L)'
;MALYPQILPALEIKCGPQNFACSGTGLIKKVYSCFYSNIQAFFPLIEPKRTKAGKIAVRQPHVLRRAREWWKARCAFRGLSQAGTIANMQDRLRGSATGTLMTAELQEVQSRLNSEYLTPNAAAQDAKWLALKRNEARAVMDLR
;
A
#
# COMPACT_ATOMS: atom_id res chain seq x y z
N MET A 1 14.68 4.37 7.21
CA MET A 1 13.59 5.34 7.45
C MET A 1 12.71 4.79 8.56
N ALA A 2 12.60 5.49 9.68
CA ALA A 2 11.80 5.05 10.82
C ALA A 2 10.30 5.08 10.46
N LEU A 3 9.62 3.94 10.61
CA LEU A 3 8.16 3.86 10.56
C LEU A 3 7.62 4.43 11.87
N TYR A 4 7.24 5.69 11.86
CA TYR A 4 6.62 6.31 13.03
C TYR A 4 5.21 5.73 13.24
N PRO A 5 4.82 5.40 14.48
CA PRO A 5 3.50 4.84 14.76
C PRO A 5 2.40 5.89 14.49
N GLN A 6 1.41 5.53 13.68
CA GLN A 6 0.28 6.40 13.31
C GLN A 6 -0.56 6.73 14.56
N ILE A 7 -0.69 8.01 14.92
CA ILE A 7 -1.57 8.48 16.01
C ILE A 7 -2.91 8.96 15.46
N LEU A 8 -2.90 9.59 14.28
CA LEU A 8 -4.10 10.16 13.66
C LEU A 8 -4.85 9.11 12.81
N PRO A 9 -6.19 9.19 12.69
CA PRO A 9 -6.95 8.33 11.77
C PRO A 9 -6.59 8.64 10.31
N ALA A 10 -6.69 7.65 9.44
CA ALA A 10 -6.39 7.83 8.01
C ALA A 10 -7.32 8.89 7.36
N LEU A 11 -6.75 9.73 6.50
CA LEU A 11 -7.50 10.76 5.77
C LEU A 11 -8.16 10.14 4.53
N GLU A 12 -9.47 10.25 4.40
CA GLU A 12 -10.20 9.78 3.23
C GLU A 12 -10.30 10.88 2.15
N ILE A 13 -9.95 10.54 0.91
CA ILE A 13 -10.05 11.42 -0.26
C ILE A 13 -10.75 10.71 -1.41
N LYS A 14 -11.60 11.47 -2.11
CA LYS A 14 -12.17 11.07 -3.41
C LYS A 14 -11.26 11.56 -4.53
N CYS A 15 -10.77 10.63 -5.35
CA CYS A 15 -10.02 10.93 -6.57
C CYS A 15 -10.83 10.40 -7.76
N GLY A 16 -11.54 11.30 -8.43
CA GLY A 16 -12.50 10.94 -9.48
C GLY A 16 -13.62 10.02 -8.95
N PRO A 17 -13.91 8.87 -9.60
CA PRO A 17 -14.96 7.96 -9.16
C PRO A 17 -14.54 7.02 -8.01
N GLN A 18 -13.34 7.20 -7.43
CA GLN A 18 -12.76 6.25 -6.49
C GLN A 18 -12.40 6.92 -5.15
N ASN A 19 -12.66 6.20 -4.06
CA ASN A 19 -12.27 6.61 -2.71
C ASN A 19 -10.95 5.94 -2.33
N PHE A 20 -10.03 6.75 -1.81
CA PHE A 20 -8.74 6.32 -1.27
C PHE A 20 -8.57 6.88 0.14
N ALA A 21 -7.85 6.16 0.99
CA ALA A 21 -7.44 6.64 2.30
C ALA A 21 -5.92 6.82 2.34
N CYS A 22 -5.40 7.78 3.10
CA CYS A 22 -3.97 7.95 3.32
C CYS A 22 -3.64 7.87 4.81
N SER A 23 -2.63 7.08 5.15
CA SER A 23 -2.15 6.90 6.53
C SER A 23 -0.69 7.33 6.72
N GLY A 24 -0.15 8.15 5.80
CA GLY A 24 1.25 8.60 5.84
C GLY A 24 2.28 7.60 5.31
N THR A 25 1.91 6.33 5.08
CA THR A 25 2.76 5.34 4.38
C THR A 25 2.38 5.16 2.91
N GLY A 26 1.42 5.94 2.42
CA GLY A 26 0.90 5.90 1.06
C GLY A 26 -0.62 5.71 0.98
N LEU A 27 -1.12 5.58 -0.25
CA LEU A 27 -2.55 5.41 -0.51
C LEU A 27 -3.02 3.99 -0.19
N ILE A 28 -4.22 3.91 0.37
CA ILE A 28 -4.94 2.71 0.77
C ILE A 28 -6.25 2.70 0.00
N LYS A 29 -6.60 1.53 -0.56
CA LYS A 29 -7.93 1.31 -1.13
C LYS A 29 -8.63 0.19 -0.37
N LYS A 30 -9.72 0.53 0.32
CA LYS A 30 -10.41 -0.33 1.29
C LYS A 30 -9.46 -0.80 2.40
N VAL A 31 -8.98 -2.04 2.31
CA VAL A 31 -8.09 -2.69 3.30
C VAL A 31 -6.68 -2.89 2.72
N TYR A 32 -6.50 -2.74 1.41
CA TYR A 32 -5.22 -3.02 0.76
C TYR A 32 -4.37 -1.76 0.70
N SER A 33 -3.35 -1.74 1.55
CA SER A 33 -2.41 -0.63 1.64
C SER A 33 -1.29 -0.73 0.59
N CYS A 34 -0.80 0.46 0.24
CA CYS A 34 0.44 0.76 -0.48
C CYS A 34 0.46 0.27 -1.93
N PHE A 35 0.89 1.15 -2.84
CA PHE A 35 1.25 0.80 -4.20
C PHE A 35 2.46 -0.15 -4.19
N TYR A 36 2.36 -1.28 -4.90
CA TYR A 36 3.50 -2.18 -5.14
C TYR A 36 3.96 -1.92 -6.56
N SER A 37 5.19 -1.43 -6.71
CA SER A 37 5.81 -1.19 -8.01
C SER A 37 6.00 -2.51 -8.76
N ASN A 38 6.51 -3.53 -8.06
CA ASN A 38 6.67 -4.87 -8.61
C ASN A 38 5.60 -5.83 -8.06
N ILE A 39 4.67 -6.22 -8.92
CA ILE A 39 3.63 -7.22 -8.62
C ILE A 39 3.84 -8.54 -9.37
N GLN A 40 4.99 -8.71 -10.05
CA GLN A 40 5.23 -9.89 -10.89
C GLN A 40 5.19 -11.21 -10.10
N ALA A 41 5.65 -11.19 -8.85
CA ALA A 41 5.62 -12.34 -7.96
C ALA A 41 4.19 -12.86 -7.63
N PHE A 42 3.16 -12.05 -7.89
CA PHE A 42 1.75 -12.44 -7.67
C PHE A 42 1.08 -12.97 -8.93
N PHE A 43 1.72 -12.87 -10.10
CA PHE A 43 1.16 -13.43 -11.31
C PHE A 43 1.45 -14.93 -11.39
N PRO A 44 0.45 -15.73 -11.82
CA PRO A 44 0.75 -17.06 -12.29
C PRO A 44 1.68 -16.98 -13.50
N LEU A 45 2.65 -17.89 -13.54
CA LEU A 45 3.49 -18.11 -14.69
C LEU A 45 2.62 -18.41 -15.91
N ILE A 46 2.87 -17.70 -17.01
CA ILE A 46 2.21 -17.96 -18.29
C ILE A 46 2.75 -19.27 -18.88
N GLU A 47 4.07 -19.48 -18.75
CA GLU A 47 4.72 -20.73 -19.14
C GLU A 47 5.36 -21.42 -17.93
N PRO A 48 5.24 -22.75 -17.81
CA PRO A 48 5.87 -23.49 -16.73
C PRO A 48 7.38 -23.29 -16.76
N LYS A 49 7.99 -23.09 -15.59
CA LYS A 49 9.43 -22.91 -15.46
C LYS A 49 10.15 -24.13 -16.03
N ARG A 50 11.02 -23.90 -17.00
CA ARG A 50 11.88 -24.94 -17.60
C ARG A 50 13.24 -24.97 -16.92
N THR A 51 13.84 -26.16 -16.89
CA THR A 51 15.22 -26.41 -16.47
C THR A 51 16.19 -25.97 -17.57
N LYS A 52 17.50 -25.87 -17.26
CA LYS A 52 18.53 -25.57 -18.27
C LYS A 52 18.52 -26.56 -19.45
N ALA A 53 18.03 -27.78 -19.22
CA ALA A 53 17.87 -28.82 -20.23
C ALA A 53 16.51 -28.77 -20.97
N GLY A 54 15.74 -27.69 -20.84
CA GLY A 54 14.45 -27.49 -21.51
C GLY A 54 13.27 -28.28 -20.93
N LYS A 55 13.50 -29.22 -20.00
CA LYS A 55 12.43 -29.98 -19.33
C LYS A 55 11.67 -29.13 -18.31
N ILE A 56 10.40 -29.41 -18.07
CA ILE A 56 9.60 -28.75 -17.02
C ILE A 56 10.26 -29.00 -15.65
N ALA A 57 10.48 -27.94 -14.89
CA ALA A 57 11.03 -28.03 -13.55
C ALA A 57 10.04 -28.71 -12.59
N VAL A 58 10.51 -29.69 -11.82
CA VAL A 58 9.71 -30.44 -10.84
C VAL A 58 9.11 -29.48 -9.78
N ARG A 59 9.87 -28.47 -9.36
CA ARG A 59 9.39 -27.42 -8.46
C ARG A 59 9.04 -26.16 -9.26
N GLN A 60 7.75 -25.90 -9.39
CA GLN A 60 7.24 -24.64 -9.91
C GLN A 60 7.25 -23.57 -8.80
N PRO A 61 7.52 -22.30 -9.13
CA PRO A 61 7.37 -21.19 -8.19
C PRO A 61 5.96 -21.17 -7.59
N HIS A 62 5.88 -21.10 -6.26
CA HIS A 62 4.60 -20.97 -5.58
C HIS A 62 4.07 -19.54 -5.78
N VAL A 63 2.89 -19.43 -6.38
CA VAL A 63 2.24 -18.13 -6.63
C VAL A 63 1.37 -17.79 -5.44
N LEU A 64 1.65 -16.66 -4.79
CA LEU A 64 0.83 -16.17 -3.69
C LEU A 64 -0.55 -15.75 -4.22
N ARG A 65 -1.58 -16.53 -3.87
CA ARG A 65 -2.96 -16.20 -4.22
C ARG A 65 -3.39 -14.93 -3.51
N ARG A 66 -3.98 -14.00 -4.26
CA ARG A 66 -4.53 -12.74 -3.74
C ARG A 66 -6.02 -12.66 -4.04
N ALA A 67 -6.76 -12.10 -3.10
CA ALA A 67 -8.20 -11.90 -3.22
C ALA A 67 -8.53 -10.91 -4.36
N ARG A 68 -9.75 -11.00 -4.90
CA ARG A 68 -10.23 -10.16 -6.01
C ARG A 68 -10.08 -8.66 -5.72
N GLU A 69 -10.37 -8.25 -4.50
CA GLU A 69 -10.29 -6.84 -4.08
C GLU A 69 -8.84 -6.30 -4.10
N TRP A 70 -7.84 -7.17 -3.88
CA TRP A 70 -6.43 -6.79 -4.03
C TRP A 70 -6.12 -6.43 -5.49
N TRP A 71 -6.59 -7.24 -6.45
CA TRP A 71 -6.40 -6.97 -7.88
C TRP A 71 -7.11 -5.69 -8.33
N LYS A 72 -8.35 -5.46 -7.83
CA LYS A 72 -9.06 -4.19 -8.07
C LYS A 72 -8.29 -2.99 -7.55
N ALA A 73 -7.66 -3.10 -6.39
CA ALA A 73 -6.81 -2.05 -5.84
C ALA A 73 -5.60 -1.77 -6.75
N ARG A 74 -4.94 -2.80 -7.28
CA ARG A 74 -3.82 -2.63 -8.23
C ARG A 74 -4.24 -1.97 -9.53
N CYS A 75 -5.37 -2.40 -10.11
CA CYS A 75 -5.91 -1.74 -11.29
C CYS A 75 -6.21 -0.27 -11.01
N ALA A 76 -6.84 0.01 -9.88
CA ALA A 76 -7.19 1.36 -9.47
C ALA A 76 -6.00 2.31 -9.32
N PHE A 77 -4.92 1.86 -8.66
CA PHE A 77 -3.72 2.67 -8.52
C PHE A 77 -3.05 3.00 -9.86
N ARG A 78 -3.28 2.18 -10.89
CA ARG A 78 -2.74 2.38 -12.24
C ARG A 78 -3.75 2.99 -13.21
N GLY A 79 -4.91 3.45 -12.73
CA GLY A 79 -5.98 4.00 -13.59
C GLY A 79 -6.63 2.97 -14.52
N LEU A 80 -6.43 1.67 -14.28
CA LEU A 80 -6.96 0.59 -15.10
C LEU A 80 -8.38 0.18 -14.67
N SER A 81 -9.14 -0.37 -15.61
CA SER A 81 -10.48 -0.91 -15.33
C SER A 81 -10.46 -2.05 -14.29
N GLN A 82 -11.39 -1.98 -13.35
CA GLN A 82 -11.61 -2.97 -12.27
C GLN A 82 -12.66 -4.04 -12.63
N ALA A 83 -13.25 -3.97 -13.82
CA ALA A 83 -14.31 -4.86 -14.26
C ALA A 83 -13.79 -6.23 -14.72
N GLY A 84 -14.60 -7.27 -14.55
CA GLY A 84 -14.30 -8.62 -15.01
C GLY A 84 -13.69 -9.56 -13.96
N THR A 85 -13.09 -10.65 -14.43
CA THR A 85 -12.50 -11.72 -13.62
C THR A 85 -11.10 -11.34 -13.13
N ILE A 86 -10.53 -12.16 -12.23
CA ILE A 86 -9.15 -11.98 -11.77
C ILE A 86 -8.17 -12.09 -12.94
N ALA A 87 -8.36 -13.05 -13.85
CA ALA A 87 -7.52 -13.20 -15.04
C ALA A 87 -7.51 -11.93 -15.90
N ASN A 88 -8.70 -11.36 -16.18
CA ASN A 88 -8.80 -10.11 -16.95
C ASN A 88 -8.05 -8.95 -16.28
N MET A 89 -8.13 -8.85 -14.95
CA MET A 89 -7.36 -7.85 -14.20
C MET A 89 -5.86 -8.14 -14.25
N GLN A 90 -5.46 -9.40 -14.16
CA GLN A 90 -4.06 -9.80 -14.25
C GLN A 90 -3.46 -9.47 -15.61
N ASP A 91 -4.17 -9.76 -16.70
CA ASP A 91 -3.71 -9.49 -18.05
C ASP A 91 -3.54 -8.00 -18.31
N ARG A 92 -4.50 -7.17 -17.86
CA ARG A 92 -4.34 -5.70 -17.91
C ARG A 92 -3.13 -5.22 -17.13
N LEU A 93 -2.89 -5.81 -15.96
CA LEU A 93 -1.75 -5.44 -15.11
C LEU A 93 -0.40 -5.96 -15.63
N ARG A 94 -0.38 -7.01 -16.46
CA ARG A 94 0.80 -7.47 -17.21
C ARG A 94 1.05 -6.60 -18.44
N GLY A 95 -0.02 -6.20 -19.13
CA GLY A 95 0.03 -5.34 -20.32
C GLY A 95 0.33 -3.88 -20.01
N SER A 96 0.00 -3.40 -18.80
CA SER A 96 0.52 -2.12 -18.31
C SER A 96 2.01 -2.32 -18.06
N ALA A 97 2.84 -1.79 -18.97
CA ALA A 97 4.29 -1.98 -19.02
C ALA A 97 4.90 -2.10 -17.61
N THR A 98 5.67 -3.15 -17.36
CA THR A 98 6.41 -3.36 -16.11
C THR A 98 7.11 -2.05 -15.72
N GLY A 99 6.62 -1.36 -14.69
CA GLY A 99 7.09 -0.01 -14.34
C GLY A 99 6.13 1.14 -14.58
N THR A 100 4.88 0.89 -15.01
CA THR A 100 3.82 1.91 -14.96
C THR A 100 3.61 2.27 -13.48
N LEU A 101 4.24 3.38 -13.12
CA LEU A 101 4.08 4.06 -11.86
C LEU A 101 2.60 4.40 -11.67
N MET A 102 2.22 4.61 -10.41
CA MET A 102 0.91 5.15 -10.08
C MET A 102 0.61 6.37 -10.98
N THR A 103 -0.65 6.60 -11.37
CA THR A 103 -0.96 7.74 -12.25
C THR A 103 -0.44 9.05 -11.65
N ALA A 104 0.00 10.00 -12.48
CA ALA A 104 0.58 11.26 -12.02
C ALA A 104 -0.36 11.97 -11.03
N GLU A 105 -1.66 12.01 -11.33
CA GLU A 105 -2.70 12.53 -10.43
C GLU A 105 -2.68 11.86 -9.05
N LEU A 106 -2.61 10.52 -9.01
CA LEU A 106 -2.55 9.80 -7.74
C LEU A 106 -1.22 10.04 -7.02
N GLN A 107 -0.12 10.21 -7.74
CA GLN A 107 1.19 10.50 -7.14
C GLN A 107 1.22 11.87 -6.47
N GLU A 108 0.62 12.88 -7.11
CA GLU A 108 0.45 14.22 -6.54
C GLU A 108 -0.45 14.17 -5.30
N VAL A 109 -1.60 13.48 -5.40
CA VAL A 109 -2.51 13.29 -4.26
C VAL A 109 -1.81 12.58 -3.11
N GLN A 110 -1.03 11.52 -3.39
CA GLN A 110 -0.25 10.82 -2.36
C GLN A 110 0.79 11.73 -1.72
N SER A 111 1.53 12.51 -2.51
CA SER A 111 2.58 13.40 -2.00
C SER A 111 1.99 14.51 -1.12
N ARG A 112 0.90 15.13 -1.58
CA ARG A 112 0.17 16.14 -0.82
C ARG A 112 -0.38 15.56 0.49
N LEU A 113 -1.10 14.44 0.42
CA LEU A 113 -1.66 13.79 1.60
C LEU A 113 -0.60 13.33 2.60
N ASN A 114 0.54 12.82 2.12
CA ASN A 114 1.64 12.46 3.00
C ASN A 114 2.17 13.70 3.73
N SER A 115 2.34 14.84 3.04
CA SER A 115 2.78 16.08 3.70
C SER A 115 1.76 16.60 4.72
N GLU A 116 0.48 16.56 4.38
CA GLU A 116 -0.63 17.00 5.22
C GLU A 116 -0.85 16.08 6.44
N TYR A 117 -0.53 14.80 6.32
CA TYR A 117 -0.69 13.84 7.42
C TYR A 117 0.55 13.77 8.33
N LEU A 118 1.76 13.82 7.75
CA LEU A 118 3.00 13.68 8.53
C LEU A 118 3.21 14.85 9.48
N THR A 119 2.90 16.08 9.06
CA THR A 119 3.08 17.29 9.86
C THR A 119 2.26 17.29 11.17
N PRO A 120 0.93 17.11 11.13
CA PRO A 120 0.13 17.05 12.36
C PRO A 120 0.35 15.75 13.14
N ASN A 121 0.71 14.64 12.49
CA ASN A 121 1.00 13.40 13.19
C ASN A 121 2.30 13.51 14.01
N ALA A 122 3.32 14.21 13.50
CA ALA A 122 4.53 14.54 14.26
C ALA A 122 4.20 15.42 15.48
N ALA A 123 3.40 16.47 15.30
CA ALA A 123 2.99 17.34 16.40
C ALA A 123 2.19 16.58 17.48
N ALA A 124 1.29 15.68 17.07
CA ALA A 124 0.53 14.83 17.97
C ALA A 124 1.41 13.82 18.72
N GLN A 125 2.46 13.32 18.07
CA GLN A 125 3.46 12.45 18.70
C GLN A 125 4.27 13.20 19.76
N ASP A 126 4.75 14.40 19.45
CA ASP A 126 5.50 15.23 20.38
C ASP A 126 4.64 15.59 21.61
N ALA A 127 3.37 15.96 21.39
CA ALA A 127 2.42 16.22 22.47
C ALA A 127 2.21 14.98 23.35
N LYS A 128 2.06 13.79 22.75
CA LYS A 128 1.92 12.52 23.49
C LYS A 128 3.19 12.19 24.28
N TRP A 129 4.37 12.38 23.70
CA TRP A 129 5.64 12.16 24.38
C TRP A 129 5.83 13.10 25.58
N LEU A 130 5.48 14.38 25.44
CA LEU A 130 5.51 15.34 26.54
C LEU A 130 4.51 14.98 27.65
N ALA A 131 3.30 14.55 27.28
CA ALA A 131 2.30 14.11 28.25
C ALA A 131 2.76 12.87 29.04
N LEU A 132 3.39 11.89 28.37
CA LEU A 132 3.96 10.71 29.02
C LEU A 132 5.04 11.09 30.03
N LYS A 133 6.01 11.92 29.65
CA LYS A 133 7.06 12.41 30.56
C LYS A 133 6.47 13.14 31.78
N ARG A 134 5.43 13.95 31.58
CA ARG A 134 4.74 14.66 32.67
C ARG A 134 4.02 13.70 33.61
N ASN A 135 3.38 12.67 33.07
CA ASN A 135 2.68 11.64 33.86
C ASN A 135 3.67 10.77 34.65
N GLU A 136 4.80 10.39 34.05
CA GLU A 136 5.89 9.68 34.75
C GLU A 136 6.43 10.52 35.93
N ALA A 137 6.70 11.81 35.71
CA ALA A 137 7.15 12.70 36.77
C ALA A 137 6.13 12.84 37.92
N ARG A 138 4.83 12.84 37.61
CA ARG A 138 3.76 12.86 38.62
C ARG A 138 3.64 11.54 39.38
N ALA A 139 3.76 10.41 38.68
CA ALA A 139 3.72 9.09 39.31
C ALA A 139 4.87 8.86 40.30
N VAL A 140 6.05 9.43 40.04
CA VAL A 140 7.20 9.40 40.98
C VAL A 140 6.94 10.26 42.22
N MET A 141 6.22 11.38 42.08
CA MET A 141 5.86 12.25 43.21
C MET A 141 4.78 11.62 44.11
N ASP A 142 3.81 10.91 43.53
CA ASP A 142 2.70 10.28 44.28
C ASP A 142 3.13 9.02 45.05
N LEU A 143 4.30 8.44 44.73
CA LEU A 143 4.87 7.27 45.43
C LEU A 143 5.73 7.64 46.66
N ARG A 144 5.78 8.92 47.04
CA ARG A 144 6.64 9.47 48.08
C ARG A 144 5.83 10.08 49.21
#